data_AF-A0A517PZI0-F1
#
_entry.id   AF-A0A517PZI0-F1
#
_cell.length_a   1.000
_cell.length_b   1.000
_cell.length_c   1.000
_cell.angle_alpha   90.00
_cell.angle_beta   90.00
_cell.angle_gamma   90.00
#
_symmetry.space_group_name_H-M   'P 1'
#
loop_
_entity.id
_entity.type
_entity.pdbx_description
1 polymer ?
#
loop_
_entity_poly.entity_id
_entity_poly.type
_entity_poly.pdbx_seq_one_letter_code
_entity_poly.pdbx_strand_id
1 'polypeptide(L)'
;MKVEFEVNSTPNPLGRYLTWSPSPCRIRVSDPSGISGNSVNLKISSKTAGATGGSLVFRKSTSGPFSASINLTVPKSGESVPFQAAGKYPQASSRDGDVQIEAHNGTTLVGSVPVMVRIRKNANELTAEERERFLSAFAQLNAKGLGRFTDFREMHTSASSPQAHGAAGFLPWHRIYILDLERELQEIDPSVALPYWRFDQPAPKLFKKNYLGEANPVTGAVQFDSGNPLQFWTTDGVQGFMRRPRFNTNTQSANVIDETATLNLGNDYDAFIDMEGDPHGYAHTSFMGPISSVPTAARDPLFFLLHCNVDRLWAKWQRKNDRYDHNSPEAYSTSPQPINHNLTDSLWPWNGVTGSGRPPTAPGGALASSLAVSAPGPMPLVMNTLDYQGSLSNLDRFGYDYDDVEFA
;
A
#
# COMPACT_ATOMS: atom_id res chain seq x y z
N MET A 1 17.96 -34.11 -6.53
CA MET A 1 18.24 -32.70 -6.82
C MET A 1 17.31 -31.83 -6.01
N LYS A 2 17.77 -30.64 -5.61
CA LYS A 2 16.95 -29.60 -4.99
C LYS A 2 17.29 -28.24 -5.55
N VAL A 3 16.32 -27.34 -5.50
CA VAL A 3 16.49 -25.93 -5.88
C VAL A 3 16.03 -25.02 -4.75
N GLU A 4 16.58 -23.82 -4.75
CA GLU A 4 16.22 -22.73 -3.85
C GLU A 4 15.76 -21.52 -4.63
N PHE A 5 14.85 -20.76 -4.03
CA PHE A 5 14.29 -19.54 -4.58
C PHE A 5 14.71 -18.33 -3.75
N GLU A 6 14.91 -17.21 -4.43
CA GLU A 6 14.90 -15.88 -3.83
C GLU A 6 13.72 -15.11 -4.42
N VAL A 7 12.93 -14.46 -3.57
CA VAL A 7 11.79 -13.63 -3.95
C VAL A 7 12.16 -12.19 -3.61
N ASN A 8 11.89 -11.25 -4.52
CA ASN A 8 12.40 -9.88 -4.44
C ASN A 8 13.93 -9.82 -4.29
N SER A 9 14.64 -10.75 -4.95
CA SER A 9 16.11 -10.90 -4.87
C SER A 9 16.66 -11.04 -3.44
N THR A 10 15.86 -11.60 -2.52
CA THR A 10 16.31 -11.91 -1.16
C THR A 10 15.90 -13.34 -0.76
N PRO A 11 16.76 -14.06 -0.02
CA PRO A 11 16.40 -15.34 0.60
C PRO A 11 15.57 -15.15 1.88
N ASN A 12 15.47 -13.91 2.40
CA ASN A 12 14.75 -13.62 3.64
C ASN A 12 13.25 -13.91 3.47
N PRO A 13 12.63 -14.71 4.36
CA PRO A 13 11.18 -14.96 4.33
C PRO A 13 10.32 -13.70 4.34
N LEU A 14 10.78 -12.61 4.98
CA LEU A 14 10.07 -11.34 5.01
C LEU A 14 10.01 -10.63 3.64
N GLY A 15 10.78 -11.09 2.65
CA GLY A 15 10.73 -10.59 1.27
C GLY A 15 9.72 -11.31 0.36
N ARG A 16 8.95 -12.28 0.89
CA ARG A 16 8.08 -13.17 0.10
C ARG A 16 6.69 -12.59 -0.21
N TYR A 17 6.55 -11.27 -0.16
CA TYR A 17 5.32 -10.55 -0.49
C TYR A 17 5.41 -10.01 -1.91
N LEU A 18 4.44 -10.41 -2.72
CA LEU A 18 4.29 -10.05 -4.12
C LEU A 18 3.06 -9.16 -4.26
N THR A 19 3.01 -8.38 -5.34
CA THR A 19 1.84 -7.57 -5.70
C THR A 19 1.42 -7.88 -7.14
N TRP A 20 0.60 -7.04 -7.78
CA TRP A 20 0.34 -7.15 -9.23
C TRP A 20 1.58 -6.78 -10.04
N SER A 21 2.39 -5.84 -9.52
CA SER A 21 3.66 -5.47 -10.13
C SER A 21 4.66 -6.64 -10.20
N PRO A 22 5.40 -6.77 -11.32
CA PRO A 22 6.44 -7.78 -11.48
C PRO A 22 7.51 -7.68 -10.39
N SER A 23 7.71 -8.79 -9.69
CA SER A 23 8.72 -8.95 -8.64
C SER A 23 9.88 -9.83 -9.13
N PRO A 24 11.15 -9.39 -8.94
CA PRO A 24 12.32 -10.11 -9.40
C PRO A 24 12.54 -11.32 -8.51
N CYS A 25 12.58 -12.49 -9.12
CA CYS A 25 12.85 -13.75 -8.45
C CYS A 25 14.10 -14.40 -9.04
N ARG A 26 14.75 -15.26 -8.25
CA ARG A 26 15.88 -16.07 -8.71
C ARG A 26 15.65 -17.52 -8.31
N ILE A 27 16.17 -18.43 -9.13
CA ILE A 27 16.23 -19.86 -8.83
C ILE A 27 17.65 -20.37 -9.05
N ARG A 28 18.13 -21.24 -8.16
CA ARG A 28 19.39 -21.95 -8.35
C ARG A 28 19.30 -23.39 -7.85
N VAL A 29 20.17 -24.24 -8.40
CA VAL A 29 20.38 -25.59 -7.86
C VAL A 29 21.11 -25.47 -6.52
N SER A 30 20.56 -26.07 -5.47
CA SER A 30 21.19 -26.18 -4.15
C SER A 30 21.73 -27.59 -3.86
N ASP A 31 21.14 -28.62 -4.49
CA ASP A 31 21.66 -29.99 -4.51
C ASP A 31 21.63 -30.53 -5.96
N PRO A 32 22.80 -30.74 -6.60
CA PRO A 32 22.89 -31.18 -7.98
C PRO A 32 22.70 -32.69 -8.19
N SER A 33 22.44 -33.46 -7.12
CA SER A 33 22.31 -34.92 -7.17
C SER A 33 21.24 -35.37 -8.17
N GLY A 34 21.63 -36.23 -9.11
CA GLY A 34 20.73 -36.74 -10.16
C GLY A 34 20.59 -35.86 -11.41
N ILE A 35 21.25 -34.71 -11.48
CA ILE A 35 21.31 -33.90 -12.71
C ILE A 35 22.37 -34.47 -13.66
N SER A 36 21.94 -35.02 -14.79
CA SER A 36 22.79 -35.37 -15.94
C SER A 36 23.12 -34.13 -16.76
N GLY A 37 24.40 -33.94 -17.13
CA GLY A 37 24.85 -32.75 -17.88
C GLY A 37 25.14 -31.52 -17.00
N ASN A 38 25.20 -30.35 -17.63
CA ASN A 38 25.61 -29.08 -17.00
C ASN A 38 24.43 -28.21 -16.53
N SER A 39 23.19 -28.58 -16.87
CA SER A 39 21.98 -27.83 -16.52
C SER A 39 20.75 -28.73 -16.49
N VAL A 40 19.65 -28.20 -15.96
CA VAL A 40 18.34 -28.87 -15.89
C VAL A 40 17.24 -27.91 -16.32
N ASN A 41 16.27 -28.41 -17.10
CA ASN A 41 15.08 -27.63 -17.47
C ASN A 41 13.99 -27.82 -16.41
N LEU A 42 13.57 -26.72 -15.80
CA LEU A 42 12.57 -26.72 -14.74
C LEU A 42 11.34 -25.92 -15.16
N LYS A 43 10.17 -26.51 -14.93
CA LYS A 43 8.89 -25.81 -15.06
C LYS A 43 8.63 -25.07 -13.76
N ILE A 44 8.47 -23.75 -13.83
CA ILE A 44 8.06 -22.89 -12.72
C ILE A 44 6.57 -22.62 -12.86
N SER A 45 5.80 -22.85 -11.81
CA SER A 45 4.36 -22.62 -11.79
C SER A 45 3.87 -22.24 -10.40
N SER A 46 2.63 -21.74 -10.32
CA SER A 46 1.96 -21.45 -9.06
C SER A 46 1.14 -22.64 -8.57
N LYS A 47 1.05 -22.78 -7.25
CA LYS A 47 0.12 -23.70 -6.60
C LYS A 47 -0.59 -23.00 -5.46
N THR A 48 -1.90 -22.81 -5.62
CA THR A 48 -2.76 -22.19 -4.61
C THR A 48 -3.15 -23.20 -3.53
N ALA A 49 -3.10 -22.78 -2.26
CA ALA A 49 -3.61 -23.55 -1.14
C ALA A 49 -5.14 -23.42 -1.06
N GLY A 50 -5.85 -24.39 -1.63
CA GLY A 50 -7.32 -24.42 -1.63
C GLY A 50 -7.96 -23.56 -2.73
N ALA A 51 -9.28 -23.36 -2.64
CA ALA A 51 -10.05 -22.71 -3.70
C ALA A 51 -10.05 -21.16 -3.66
N THR A 52 -9.60 -20.56 -2.55
CA THR A 52 -9.72 -19.11 -2.28
C THR A 52 -8.37 -18.41 -2.03
N GLY A 53 -7.25 -19.06 -2.35
CA GLY A 53 -5.92 -18.47 -2.17
C GLY A 53 -5.45 -17.65 -3.37
N GLY A 54 -4.30 -17.00 -3.21
CA GLY A 54 -3.69 -16.22 -4.29
C GLY A 54 -3.28 -17.08 -5.50
N SER A 55 -3.09 -16.43 -6.64
CA SER A 55 -2.51 -17.06 -7.82
C SER A 55 -1.39 -16.20 -8.38
N LEU A 56 -0.43 -16.82 -9.07
CA LEU A 56 0.70 -16.12 -9.68
C LEU A 56 0.77 -16.37 -11.18
N VAL A 57 1.41 -15.42 -11.87
CA VAL A 57 1.86 -15.51 -13.24
C VAL A 57 3.35 -15.22 -13.32
N PHE A 58 4.01 -15.70 -14.37
CA PHE A 58 5.46 -15.68 -14.53
C PHE A 58 5.89 -15.21 -15.93
N ARG A 59 7.08 -14.62 -16.00
CA ARG A 59 7.80 -14.36 -17.26
C ARG A 59 9.30 -14.52 -17.04
N LYS A 60 10.05 -14.81 -18.12
CA LYS A 60 11.49 -15.11 -18.03
C LYS A 60 12.37 -13.88 -17.88
N SER A 61 11.94 -12.76 -18.46
CA SER A 61 12.69 -11.49 -18.52
C SER A 61 11.90 -10.35 -17.85
N THR A 62 12.50 -9.17 -17.77
CA THR A 62 11.86 -7.93 -17.29
C THR A 62 10.81 -7.37 -18.25
N SER A 63 10.64 -7.99 -19.42
CA SER A 63 9.67 -7.63 -20.46
C SER A 63 9.02 -8.89 -21.04
N GLY A 64 7.93 -8.69 -21.79
CA GLY A 64 7.17 -9.76 -22.43
C GLY A 64 5.97 -10.24 -21.60
N PRO A 65 5.12 -11.10 -22.20
CA PRO A 65 3.84 -11.48 -21.62
C PRO A 65 4.02 -12.41 -20.42
N PHE A 66 3.10 -12.29 -19.49
CA PHE A 66 2.94 -13.22 -18.38
C PHE A 66 2.30 -14.53 -18.82
N SER A 67 2.65 -15.62 -18.15
CA SER A 67 2.12 -16.97 -18.39
C SER A 67 1.88 -17.70 -17.06
N ALA A 68 0.95 -18.65 -17.04
CA ALA A 68 0.68 -19.45 -15.83
C ALA A 68 1.88 -20.32 -15.40
N SER A 69 2.79 -20.62 -16.32
CA SER A 69 4.06 -21.29 -16.03
C SER A 69 5.13 -20.90 -17.04
N ILE A 70 6.40 -21.00 -16.65
CA ILE A 70 7.56 -20.81 -17.53
C ILE A 70 8.53 -21.99 -17.41
N ASN A 71 9.31 -22.24 -18.46
CA ASN A 71 10.43 -23.18 -18.40
C ASN A 71 11.76 -22.41 -18.32
N LEU A 72 12.57 -22.73 -17.31
CA LEU A 72 13.89 -22.16 -17.09
C LEU A 72 14.96 -23.24 -17.20
N THR A 73 16.07 -22.93 -17.88
CA THR A 73 17.27 -23.77 -17.88
C THR A 73 18.16 -23.31 -16.73
N VAL A 74 18.28 -24.13 -15.69
CA VAL A 74 19.02 -23.80 -14.47
C VAL A 74 20.37 -24.53 -14.44
N PRO A 75 21.51 -23.83 -14.33
CA PRO A 75 22.83 -24.44 -14.28
C PRO A 75 23.03 -25.36 -13.07
N LYS A 76 23.70 -26.49 -13.29
CA LYS A 76 24.13 -27.42 -12.24
C LYS A 76 25.18 -26.81 -11.31
N SER A 77 25.91 -25.79 -11.77
CA SER A 77 26.94 -25.06 -11.02
C SER A 77 26.40 -24.35 -9.77
N GLY A 78 25.07 -24.16 -9.66
CA GLY A 78 24.45 -23.36 -8.61
C GLY A 78 24.37 -21.87 -8.95
N GLU A 79 24.70 -21.47 -10.17
CA GLU A 79 24.48 -20.11 -10.67
C GLU A 79 22.97 -19.78 -10.70
N SER A 80 22.63 -18.59 -10.21
CA SER A 80 21.25 -18.12 -10.11
C SER A 80 20.69 -17.65 -11.45
N VAL A 81 19.50 -18.14 -11.80
CA VAL A 81 18.76 -17.73 -12.99
C VAL A 81 17.63 -16.78 -12.58
N PRO A 82 17.57 -15.55 -13.14
CA PRO A 82 16.49 -14.62 -12.85
C PRO A 82 15.20 -14.99 -13.60
N PHE A 83 14.07 -14.64 -13.00
CA PHE A 83 12.75 -14.60 -13.63
C PHE A 83 11.88 -13.56 -12.91
N GLN A 84 10.66 -13.34 -13.40
CA GLN A 84 9.69 -12.45 -12.74
C GLN A 84 8.45 -13.24 -12.34
N ALA A 85 7.93 -12.94 -11.16
CA ALA A 85 6.64 -13.40 -10.69
C ALA A 85 5.75 -12.19 -10.35
N ALA A 86 4.46 -12.31 -10.58
CA ALA A 86 3.46 -11.32 -10.16
C ALA A 86 2.18 -12.05 -9.73
N GLY A 87 1.39 -11.40 -8.89
CA GLY A 87 0.03 -11.83 -8.60
C GLY A 87 -0.80 -11.85 -9.87
N LYS A 88 -1.60 -12.91 -10.04
CA LYS A 88 -2.56 -13.01 -11.14
C LYS A 88 -3.79 -12.19 -10.76
N TYR A 89 -3.95 -11.00 -11.33
CA TYR A 89 -5.14 -10.19 -11.11
C TYR A 89 -6.43 -10.94 -11.51
N PRO A 90 -7.53 -10.85 -10.73
CA PRO A 90 -7.70 -10.20 -9.43
C PRO A 90 -7.54 -11.17 -8.23
N GLN A 91 -6.81 -12.29 -8.37
CA GLN A 91 -6.72 -13.37 -7.38
C GLN A 91 -5.63 -13.10 -6.32
N ALA A 92 -5.94 -12.21 -5.37
CA ALA A 92 -5.05 -11.87 -4.25
C ALA A 92 -5.04 -12.98 -3.17
N SER A 93 -4.00 -13.00 -2.36
CA SER A 93 -3.95 -13.88 -1.19
C SER A 93 -4.94 -13.43 -0.12
N SER A 94 -5.46 -14.40 0.61
CA SER A 94 -6.26 -14.22 1.83
C SER A 94 -5.39 -14.38 3.09
N ARG A 95 -4.36 -15.24 3.02
CA ARG A 95 -3.48 -15.55 4.15
C ARG A 95 -2.02 -15.60 3.72
N ASP A 96 -1.13 -15.43 4.69
CA ASP A 96 0.30 -15.54 4.43
C ASP A 96 0.66 -16.96 3.96
N GLY A 97 1.50 -17.04 2.93
CA GLY A 97 1.95 -18.30 2.33
C GLY A 97 0.86 -19.14 1.65
N ASP A 98 -0.31 -18.57 1.32
CA ASP A 98 -1.42 -19.31 0.71
C ASP A 98 -1.23 -19.66 -0.77
N VAL A 99 -0.12 -19.25 -1.37
CA VAL A 99 0.29 -19.65 -2.72
C VAL A 99 1.77 -20.00 -2.72
N GLN A 100 2.16 -21.00 -3.51
CA GLN A 100 3.56 -21.41 -3.66
C GLN A 100 4.05 -21.15 -5.07
N ILE A 101 5.29 -20.72 -5.20
CA ILE A 101 6.07 -20.88 -6.43
C ILE A 101 6.71 -22.27 -6.36
N GLU A 102 6.42 -23.13 -7.33
CA GLU A 102 6.95 -24.49 -7.41
C GLU A 102 7.89 -24.64 -8.62
N ALA A 103 8.98 -25.39 -8.45
CA ALA A 103 9.83 -25.86 -9.53
C ALA A 103 9.67 -27.37 -9.71
N HIS A 104 9.36 -27.78 -10.94
CA HIS A 104 9.19 -29.19 -11.30
C HIS A 104 10.20 -29.63 -12.36
N ASN A 105 10.82 -30.79 -12.13
CA ASN A 105 11.55 -31.54 -13.15
C ASN A 105 10.64 -32.68 -13.65
N GLY A 106 10.08 -32.53 -14.85
CA GLY A 106 8.96 -33.37 -15.29
C GLY A 106 7.77 -33.21 -14.34
N THR A 107 7.37 -34.29 -13.66
CA THR A 107 6.30 -34.30 -12.65
C THR A 107 6.81 -34.23 -11.22
N THR A 108 8.14 -34.21 -11.02
CA THR A 108 8.75 -34.24 -9.69
C THR A 108 8.96 -32.82 -9.18
N LEU A 109 8.36 -32.49 -8.03
CA LEU A 109 8.63 -31.26 -7.30
C LEU A 109 10.06 -31.29 -6.76
N VAL A 110 10.89 -30.32 -7.16
CA VAL A 110 12.31 -30.22 -6.74
C VAL A 110 12.59 -29.03 -5.82
N GLY A 111 11.61 -28.15 -5.64
CA GLY A 111 11.64 -27.05 -4.68
C GLY A 111 10.37 -26.24 -4.73
N SER A 112 10.02 -25.61 -3.62
CA SER A 112 8.94 -24.64 -3.55
C SER A 112 9.23 -23.54 -2.53
N VAL A 113 8.59 -22.39 -2.71
CA VAL A 113 8.62 -21.29 -1.73
C VAL A 113 7.19 -20.75 -1.55
N PRO A 114 6.67 -20.67 -0.30
CA PRO A 114 5.39 -20.02 -0.04
C PRO A 114 5.55 -18.52 -0.17
N VAL A 115 4.56 -17.86 -0.77
CA VAL A 115 4.52 -16.41 -0.97
C VAL A 115 3.10 -15.91 -0.71
N MET A 116 2.95 -14.59 -0.59
CA MET A 116 1.66 -13.93 -0.43
C MET A 116 1.51 -12.84 -1.47
N VAL A 117 0.39 -12.84 -2.20
CA VAL A 117 -0.02 -11.71 -3.04
C VAL A 117 -0.73 -10.70 -2.15
N ARG A 118 0.03 -9.74 -1.61
CA ARG A 118 -0.36 -8.79 -0.58
C ARG A 118 -0.86 -7.49 -1.20
N ILE A 119 -2.15 -7.21 -1.04
CA ILE A 119 -2.88 -6.18 -1.79
C ILE A 119 -3.73 -5.35 -0.82
N ARG A 120 -3.80 -4.03 -1.06
CA ARG A 120 -4.70 -3.10 -0.36
C ARG A 120 -6.14 -3.34 -0.83
N LYS A 121 -7.04 -3.60 0.11
CA LYS A 121 -8.42 -4.01 -0.16
C LYS A 121 -9.43 -3.04 0.44
N ASN A 122 -10.65 -3.05 -0.10
CA ASN A 122 -11.75 -2.32 0.52
C ASN A 122 -11.94 -2.81 1.96
N ALA A 123 -11.86 -1.89 2.92
CA ALA A 123 -12.01 -2.18 4.33
C ALA A 123 -13.32 -2.90 4.65
N ASN A 124 -14.40 -2.62 3.90
CA ASN A 124 -15.69 -3.27 4.06
C ASN A 124 -15.69 -4.74 3.60
N GLU A 125 -14.72 -5.18 2.81
CA GLU A 125 -14.67 -6.55 2.26
C GLU A 125 -13.53 -7.41 2.81
N LEU A 126 -12.78 -6.90 3.80
CA LEU A 126 -11.80 -7.72 4.49
C LEU A 126 -12.43 -8.94 5.14
N THR A 127 -11.72 -10.07 5.08
CA THR A 127 -12.02 -11.22 5.93
C THR A 127 -11.71 -10.90 7.40
N ALA A 128 -12.20 -11.73 8.32
CA ALA A 128 -11.94 -11.55 9.76
C ALA A 128 -10.43 -11.57 10.07
N GLU A 129 -9.69 -12.52 9.49
CA GLU A 129 -8.24 -12.66 9.71
C GLU A 129 -7.46 -11.44 9.20
N GLU A 130 -7.82 -10.91 8.03
CA GLU A 130 -7.17 -9.72 7.46
C GLU A 130 -7.42 -8.47 8.31
N ARG A 131 -8.65 -8.33 8.81
CA ARG A 131 -9.02 -7.26 9.73
C ARG A 131 -8.24 -7.38 11.04
N GLU A 132 -8.17 -8.58 11.61
CA GLU A 132 -7.50 -8.81 12.90
C GLU A 132 -6.01 -8.50 12.84
N ARG A 133 -5.28 -8.93 11.80
CA ARG A 133 -3.85 -8.60 11.63
C ARG A 133 -3.64 -7.09 11.51
N PHE A 134 -4.47 -6.39 10.73
CA PHE A 134 -4.39 -4.94 10.57
C PHE A 134 -4.63 -4.20 11.90
N LEU A 135 -5.73 -4.52 12.60
CA LEU A 135 -6.06 -3.87 13.87
C LEU A 135 -5.01 -4.15 14.95
N SER A 136 -4.47 -5.37 14.99
CA SER A 136 -3.40 -5.75 15.91
C SER A 136 -2.13 -4.94 15.65
N ALA A 137 -1.63 -4.92 14.41
CA ALA A 137 -0.44 -4.15 14.04
C ALA A 137 -0.64 -2.65 14.31
N PHE A 138 -1.81 -2.11 13.99
CA PHE A 138 -2.07 -0.68 14.18
C PHE A 138 -2.18 -0.27 15.65
N ALA A 139 -2.79 -1.11 16.49
CA ALA A 139 -2.82 -0.91 17.93
C ALA A 139 -1.42 -1.01 18.55
N GLN A 140 -0.58 -1.93 18.06
CA GLN A 140 0.82 -2.07 18.49
C GLN A 140 1.66 -0.85 18.10
N LEU A 141 1.49 -0.31 16.89
CA LEU A 141 2.18 0.90 16.46
C LEU A 141 1.77 2.12 17.31
N ASN A 142 0.50 2.20 17.71
CA ASN A 142 0.02 3.22 18.64
C ASN A 142 0.55 3.01 20.06
N ALA A 143 0.64 1.75 20.51
CA ALA A 143 1.08 1.33 21.84
C ALA A 143 0.46 2.17 22.98
N LYS A 144 -0.87 2.37 22.92
CA LYS A 144 -1.61 3.20 23.89
C LYS A 144 -1.04 4.62 24.00
N GLY A 145 -0.68 5.20 22.86
CA GLY A 145 -0.13 6.55 22.74
C GLY A 145 1.35 6.68 23.07
N LEU A 146 2.05 5.58 23.38
CA LEU A 146 3.48 5.56 23.67
C LEU A 146 4.34 5.13 22.46
N GLY A 147 3.70 4.70 21.38
CA GLY A 147 4.36 4.13 20.20
C GLY A 147 4.68 5.17 19.13
N ARG A 148 5.32 4.67 18.05
CA ARG A 148 5.78 5.47 16.90
C ARG A 148 4.64 6.16 16.15
N PHE A 149 3.39 5.74 16.34
CA PHE A 149 2.24 6.43 15.76
C PHE A 149 2.20 7.94 16.10
N THR A 150 2.80 8.36 17.22
CA THR A 150 2.92 9.78 17.55
C THR A 150 3.63 10.56 16.44
N ASP A 151 4.68 10.01 15.84
CA ASP A 151 5.41 10.67 14.74
C ASP A 151 4.48 10.97 13.56
N PHE A 152 3.70 9.97 13.12
CA PHE A 152 2.73 10.12 12.03
C PHE A 152 1.77 11.27 12.31
N ARG A 153 1.18 11.30 13.50
CA ARG A 153 0.27 12.39 13.88
C ARG A 153 0.96 13.76 13.83
N GLU A 154 2.21 13.86 14.27
CA GLU A 154 2.98 15.11 14.20
C GLU A 154 3.41 15.50 12.78
N MET A 155 3.38 14.57 11.82
CA MET A 155 3.55 14.90 10.39
C MET A 155 2.37 15.73 9.86
N HIS A 156 1.18 15.61 10.47
CA HIS A 156 -0.07 16.21 9.96
C HIS A 156 -0.69 17.17 10.98
N THR A 157 -0.16 18.40 11.02
CA THR A 157 -0.54 19.46 11.97
C THR A 157 -0.79 20.79 11.24
N SER A 158 -1.23 21.82 11.97
CA SER A 158 -1.34 23.18 11.41
C SER A 158 -0.03 23.69 10.83
N ALA A 159 1.10 23.40 11.49
CA ALA A 159 2.41 23.90 11.07
C ALA A 159 2.89 23.22 9.78
N SER A 160 2.54 21.95 9.59
CA SER A 160 2.94 21.15 8.43
C SER A 160 1.90 21.10 7.30
N SER A 161 0.68 21.58 7.52
CA SER A 161 -0.37 21.60 6.50
C SER A 161 0.10 22.16 5.14
N PRO A 162 0.86 23.28 5.06
CA PRO A 162 1.36 23.79 3.78
C PRO A 162 2.38 22.90 3.07
N GLN A 163 2.88 21.83 3.69
CA GLN A 163 3.76 20.85 3.04
C GLN A 163 2.96 19.77 2.28
N ALA A 164 1.69 19.58 2.65
CA ALA A 164 0.89 18.44 2.22
C ALA A 164 -0.42 18.82 1.51
N HIS A 165 -0.82 20.09 1.57
CA HIS A 165 -2.16 20.55 1.15
C HIS A 165 -2.12 21.83 0.33
N GLY A 166 -3.17 22.05 -0.47
CA GLY A 166 -3.43 23.32 -1.14
C GLY A 166 -2.55 23.62 -2.35
N ALA A 167 -1.83 22.62 -2.86
CA ALA A 167 -0.97 22.70 -4.04
C ALA A 167 -0.68 21.30 -4.60
N ALA A 168 -0.01 21.22 -5.75
CA ALA A 168 0.12 19.99 -6.54
C ALA A 168 0.64 18.77 -5.76
N GLY A 169 1.51 18.97 -4.76
CA GLY A 169 2.07 17.91 -3.92
C GLY A 169 1.10 17.15 -3.00
N PHE A 170 -0.20 17.48 -2.99
CA PHE A 170 -1.19 16.79 -2.14
C PHE A 170 -1.20 15.27 -2.34
N LEU A 171 -1.36 14.76 -3.56
CA LEU A 171 -1.39 13.32 -3.82
C LEU A 171 -0.03 12.64 -3.57
N PRO A 172 1.11 13.16 -4.09
CA PRO A 172 2.45 12.64 -3.78
C PRO A 172 2.74 12.51 -2.28
N TRP A 173 2.45 13.56 -1.50
CA TRP A 173 2.74 13.58 -0.08
C TRP A 173 1.95 12.51 0.67
N HIS A 174 0.64 12.43 0.42
CA HIS A 174 -0.22 11.46 1.11
C HIS A 174 0.08 10.01 0.67
N ARG A 175 0.49 9.77 -0.58
CA ARG A 175 0.98 8.46 -1.05
C ARG A 175 2.17 7.97 -0.23
N ILE A 176 3.17 8.84 -0.02
CA ILE A 176 4.34 8.48 0.80
C ILE A 176 3.95 8.35 2.28
N TYR A 177 3.05 9.20 2.78
CA TYR A 177 2.60 9.14 4.16
C TYR A 177 1.95 7.80 4.53
N ILE A 178 1.05 7.30 3.69
CA ILE A 178 0.43 5.99 3.91
C ILE A 178 1.38 4.83 3.60
N LEU A 179 2.35 5.01 2.70
CA LEU A 179 3.40 4.01 2.45
C LEU A 179 4.32 3.84 3.65
N ASP A 180 4.72 4.94 4.29
CA ASP A 180 5.54 4.92 5.50
C ASP A 180 4.80 4.19 6.63
N LEU A 181 3.52 4.53 6.84
CA LEU A 181 2.69 3.84 7.84
C LEU A 181 2.62 2.34 7.53
N GLU A 182 2.31 1.99 6.29
CA GLU A 182 2.18 0.60 5.88
C GLU A 182 3.48 -0.20 6.09
N ARG A 183 4.65 0.40 5.83
CA ARG A 183 5.95 -0.25 6.10
C ARG A 183 6.21 -0.45 7.59
N GLU A 184 5.88 0.53 8.43
CA GLU A 184 5.96 0.38 9.88
C GLU A 184 5.03 -0.71 10.42
N LEU A 185 3.82 -0.83 9.85
CA LEU A 185 2.92 -1.94 10.17
C LEU A 185 3.49 -3.29 9.72
N GLN A 186 4.22 -3.33 8.59
CA GLN A 186 4.83 -4.54 8.06
C GLN A 186 6.06 -5.01 8.84
N GLU A 187 6.74 -4.10 9.56
CA GLU A 187 7.77 -4.50 10.54
C GLU A 187 7.16 -5.22 11.75
N ILE A 188 5.88 -4.96 12.07
CA ILE A 188 5.13 -5.65 13.13
C ILE A 188 4.53 -6.96 12.60
N ASP A 189 3.85 -6.90 11.46
CA ASP A 189 3.29 -8.06 10.77
C ASP A 189 3.46 -7.89 9.25
N PRO A 190 4.37 -8.65 8.62
CA PRO A 190 4.70 -8.48 7.21
C PRO A 190 3.56 -8.90 6.27
N SER A 191 2.51 -9.57 6.75
CA SER A 191 1.33 -9.90 5.94
C SER A 191 0.31 -8.75 5.82
N VAL A 192 0.52 -7.64 6.54
CA VAL A 192 -0.39 -6.49 6.56
C VAL A 192 -0.29 -5.66 5.28
N ALA A 193 -1.45 -5.35 4.71
CA ALA A 193 -1.66 -4.29 3.73
C ALA A 193 -2.66 -3.29 4.32
N LEU A 194 -2.45 -2.00 4.06
CA LEU A 194 -3.35 -0.93 4.50
C LEU A 194 -4.68 -1.04 3.74
N PRO A 195 -5.82 -1.18 4.41
CA PRO A 195 -7.10 -1.17 3.73
C PRO A 195 -7.52 0.26 3.37
N TYR A 196 -8.41 0.39 2.38
CA TYR A 196 -8.98 1.67 2.00
C TYR A 196 -10.48 1.73 2.33
N TRP A 197 -10.98 2.91 2.67
CA TRP A 197 -12.41 3.14 2.87
C TRP A 197 -13.02 3.82 1.63
N ARG A 198 -13.90 3.10 0.92
CA ARG A 198 -14.71 3.66 -0.17
C ARG A 198 -15.77 4.62 0.38
N PHE A 199 -15.37 5.86 0.60
CA PHE A 199 -16.26 6.92 1.10
C PHE A 199 -17.38 7.29 0.13
N ASP A 200 -17.29 6.87 -1.14
CA ASP A 200 -18.33 7.01 -2.17
C ASP A 200 -19.45 5.98 -2.04
N GLN A 201 -19.33 5.02 -1.10
CA GLN A 201 -20.26 3.92 -0.90
C GLN A 201 -20.67 3.78 0.59
N PRO A 202 -21.79 3.10 0.88
CA PRO A 202 -22.09 2.64 2.24
C PRO A 202 -21.02 1.69 2.78
N ALA A 203 -20.73 1.76 4.08
CA ALA A 203 -19.72 0.95 4.75
C ALA A 203 -20.30 0.23 6.00
N PRO A 204 -21.26 -0.71 5.82
CA PRO A 204 -21.99 -1.34 6.91
C PRO A 204 -21.14 -2.20 7.85
N LYS A 205 -19.93 -2.60 7.46
CA LYS A 205 -19.03 -3.40 8.32
C LYS A 205 -17.95 -2.57 9.00
N LEU A 206 -17.56 -1.42 8.42
CA LEU A 206 -16.40 -0.63 8.88
C LEU A 206 -16.63 0.05 10.24
N PHE A 207 -17.81 0.66 10.40
CA PHE A 207 -18.17 1.48 11.56
C PHE A 207 -18.87 0.66 12.65
N LYS A 208 -18.22 -0.44 13.05
CA LYS A 208 -18.72 -1.37 14.08
C LYS A 208 -17.71 -1.50 15.21
N LYS A 209 -18.20 -1.82 16.42
CA LYS A 209 -17.40 -1.94 17.65
C LYS A 209 -16.27 -2.97 17.55
N ASN A 210 -16.44 -4.02 16.75
CA ASN A 210 -15.42 -5.02 16.44
C ASN A 210 -14.45 -4.64 15.31
N TYR A 211 -14.53 -3.40 14.79
CA TYR A 211 -13.65 -2.92 13.71
C TYR A 211 -13.09 -1.53 14.02
N LEU A 212 -13.42 -0.48 13.25
CA LEU A 212 -12.92 0.88 13.55
C LEU A 212 -13.71 1.60 14.64
N GLY A 213 -14.69 0.93 15.24
CA GLY A 213 -15.48 1.45 16.34
C GLY A 213 -16.74 2.17 15.87
N GLU A 214 -17.75 2.13 16.73
CA GLU A 214 -19.07 2.72 16.48
C GLU A 214 -19.24 3.98 17.34
N ALA A 215 -19.70 5.07 16.73
CA ALA A 215 -19.91 6.32 17.46
C ALA A 215 -21.13 6.23 18.37
N ASN A 216 -20.98 6.66 19.62
CA ASN A 216 -22.13 6.90 20.49
C ASN A 216 -23.03 7.98 19.85
N PRO A 217 -24.35 7.75 19.70
CA PRO A 217 -25.23 8.66 18.96
C PRO A 217 -25.44 10.01 19.65
N VAL A 218 -25.21 10.08 20.97
CA VAL A 218 -25.36 11.31 21.76
C VAL A 218 -24.04 12.06 21.83
N THR A 219 -23.00 11.40 22.34
CA THR A 219 -21.72 12.07 22.59
C THR A 219 -20.89 12.18 21.32
N GLY A 220 -20.91 11.17 20.45
CA GLY A 220 -19.99 11.02 19.32
C GLY A 220 -18.69 10.28 19.64
N ALA A 221 -18.52 9.86 20.91
CA ALA A 221 -17.35 9.10 21.34
C ALA A 221 -17.36 7.70 20.70
N VAL A 222 -16.23 7.29 20.16
CA VAL A 222 -16.11 5.98 19.51
C VAL A 222 -16.03 4.87 20.56
N GLN A 223 -16.87 3.85 20.39
CA GLN A 223 -16.97 2.70 21.26
C GLN A 223 -16.44 1.46 20.54
N PHE A 224 -15.77 0.60 21.30
CA PHE A 224 -15.16 -0.65 20.85
C PHE A 224 -15.66 -1.83 21.69
N ASP A 225 -15.64 -3.03 21.10
CA ASP A 225 -15.84 -4.27 21.85
C ASP A 225 -14.60 -4.58 22.69
N SER A 226 -14.76 -5.29 23.80
CA SER A 226 -13.66 -5.60 24.74
C SER A 226 -12.53 -6.44 24.15
N GLY A 227 -12.74 -7.09 23.00
CA GLY A 227 -11.72 -7.83 22.27
C GLY A 227 -11.00 -7.01 21.19
N ASN A 228 -11.46 -5.79 20.90
CA ASN A 228 -10.88 -4.97 19.85
C ASN A 228 -9.56 -4.33 20.32
N PRO A 229 -8.43 -4.51 19.62
CA PRO A 229 -7.15 -3.92 20.00
C PRO A 229 -7.17 -2.38 20.08
N LEU A 230 -8.00 -1.72 19.26
CA LEU A 230 -8.12 -0.26 19.24
C LEU A 230 -8.90 0.32 20.42
N GLN A 231 -9.46 -0.49 21.33
CA GLN A 231 -10.14 0.04 22.52
C GLN A 231 -9.24 0.89 23.42
N PHE A 232 -7.91 0.70 23.33
CA PHE A 232 -6.89 1.47 24.06
C PHE A 232 -6.24 2.56 23.21
N TRP A 233 -6.79 2.86 22.03
CA TRP A 233 -6.29 3.89 21.15
C TRP A 233 -6.14 5.21 21.90
N THR A 234 -4.94 5.76 21.91
CA THR A 234 -4.61 6.95 22.68
C THR A 234 -3.79 7.90 21.84
N THR A 235 -4.15 9.17 21.89
CA THR A 235 -3.41 10.27 21.25
C THR A 235 -3.38 11.44 22.22
N ASP A 236 -2.28 12.17 22.28
CA ASP A 236 -2.12 13.32 23.20
C ASP A 236 -2.44 13.01 24.68
N GLY A 237 -2.10 11.79 25.11
CA GLY A 237 -2.38 11.32 26.48
C GLY A 237 -3.86 11.05 26.78
N VAL A 238 -4.75 11.17 25.79
CA VAL A 238 -6.19 10.93 25.93
C VAL A 238 -6.56 9.64 25.21
N GLN A 239 -7.11 8.69 25.94
CA GLN A 239 -7.67 7.46 25.38
C GLN A 239 -9.03 7.74 24.73
N GLY A 240 -9.23 7.18 23.53
CA GLY A 240 -10.43 7.35 22.73
C GLY A 240 -10.41 8.62 21.88
N PHE A 241 -11.43 8.76 21.05
CA PHE A 241 -11.61 9.87 20.13
C PHE A 241 -13.08 10.01 19.73
N MET A 242 -13.42 11.11 19.07
CA MET A 242 -14.77 11.41 18.58
C MET A 242 -14.83 11.18 17.08
N ARG A 243 -15.87 10.50 16.58
CA ARG A 243 -16.11 10.36 15.13
C ARG A 243 -17.59 10.21 14.85
N ARG A 244 -18.36 11.30 14.98
CA ARG A 244 -19.81 11.25 14.76
C ARG A 244 -20.12 11.45 13.27
N PRO A 245 -20.66 10.45 12.55
CA PRO A 245 -21.03 10.63 11.15
C PRO A 245 -22.24 11.57 11.01
N ARG A 246 -22.25 12.36 9.94
CA ARG A 246 -23.38 13.21 9.49
C ARG A 246 -24.24 12.52 8.42
N PHE A 247 -24.01 11.24 8.19
CA PHE A 247 -24.69 10.38 7.23
C PHE A 247 -24.93 8.99 7.84
N ASN A 248 -25.83 8.20 7.26
CA ASN A 248 -26.01 6.82 7.69
C ASN A 248 -24.93 5.93 7.06
N THR A 249 -23.92 5.58 7.84
CA THR A 249 -22.78 4.76 7.38
C THR A 249 -23.18 3.38 6.85
N ASN A 250 -24.36 2.85 7.17
CA ASN A 250 -24.81 1.55 6.69
C ASN A 250 -25.50 1.63 5.32
N THR A 251 -26.05 2.79 4.94
CA THR A 251 -26.94 2.91 3.77
C THR A 251 -26.61 4.07 2.85
N GLN A 252 -25.68 4.96 3.22
CA GLN A 252 -25.32 6.15 2.47
C GLN A 252 -23.79 6.27 2.32
N SER A 253 -23.35 6.94 1.26
CA SER A 253 -21.98 7.43 1.11
C SER A 253 -21.74 8.65 2.01
N ALA A 254 -20.48 9.09 2.07
CA ALA A 254 -20.04 10.23 2.87
C ALA A 254 -20.48 11.62 2.32
N ASN A 255 -21.56 11.69 1.54
CA ASN A 255 -22.03 12.90 0.83
C ASN A 255 -20.97 13.51 -0.11
N VAL A 256 -20.31 12.66 -0.89
CA VAL A 256 -19.27 13.04 -1.86
C VAL A 256 -19.70 12.70 -3.29
N ILE A 257 -19.00 13.22 -4.29
CA ILE A 257 -19.11 12.68 -5.65
C ILE A 257 -18.69 11.21 -5.70
N ASP A 258 -19.29 10.45 -6.61
CA ASP A 258 -18.95 9.04 -6.77
C ASP A 258 -17.58 8.84 -7.46
N GLU A 259 -17.10 7.60 -7.46
CA GLU A 259 -15.83 7.25 -8.10
C GLU A 259 -15.82 7.56 -9.61
N THR A 260 -16.95 7.42 -10.32
CA THR A 260 -17.01 7.69 -11.76
C THR A 260 -16.82 9.18 -12.02
N ALA A 261 -17.51 10.03 -11.26
CA ALA A 261 -17.36 11.47 -11.31
C ALA A 261 -15.95 11.91 -10.90
N THR A 262 -15.37 11.31 -9.86
CA THR A 262 -14.00 11.60 -9.42
C THR A 262 -12.99 11.32 -10.53
N LEU A 263 -13.08 10.17 -11.19
CA LEU A 263 -12.18 9.80 -12.30
C LEU A 263 -12.39 10.66 -13.56
N ASN A 264 -13.43 11.49 -13.59
CA ASN A 264 -13.77 12.40 -14.68
C ASN A 264 -13.54 13.88 -14.34
N LEU A 265 -12.90 14.22 -13.21
CA LEU A 265 -12.55 15.61 -12.87
C LEU A 265 -11.65 16.27 -13.92
N GLY A 266 -10.78 15.49 -14.58
CA GLY A 266 -9.96 15.93 -15.70
C GLY A 266 -9.07 14.83 -16.25
N ASN A 267 -8.39 15.10 -17.37
CA ASN A 267 -7.44 14.17 -18.01
C ASN A 267 -5.97 14.59 -17.79
N ASP A 268 -5.75 15.76 -17.19
CA ASP A 268 -4.47 16.26 -16.68
C ASP A 268 -4.51 16.39 -15.15
N TYR A 269 -3.33 16.42 -14.54
CA TYR A 269 -3.17 16.42 -13.11
C TYR A 269 -3.75 17.67 -12.43
N ASP A 270 -3.60 18.84 -13.05
CA ASP A 270 -4.05 20.12 -12.47
C ASP A 270 -5.58 20.17 -12.34
N ALA A 271 -6.32 19.52 -13.25
CA ALA A 271 -7.76 19.34 -13.09
C ALA A 271 -8.12 18.20 -12.12
N PHE A 272 -7.36 17.10 -12.11
CA PHE A 272 -7.65 15.97 -11.22
C PHE A 272 -7.42 16.30 -9.73
N ILE A 273 -6.48 17.19 -9.41
CA ILE A 273 -6.14 17.56 -8.02
C ILE A 273 -7.28 18.28 -7.28
N ASP A 274 -8.31 18.76 -7.99
CA ASP A 274 -9.57 19.26 -7.40
C ASP A 274 -10.23 18.21 -6.48
N MET A 275 -9.86 16.94 -6.63
CA MET A 275 -10.25 15.86 -5.73
C MET A 275 -9.87 16.11 -4.26
N GLU A 276 -8.89 16.98 -3.96
CA GLU A 276 -8.53 17.42 -2.60
C GLU A 276 -9.75 18.07 -1.91
N GLY A 277 -10.60 18.78 -2.66
CA GLY A 277 -11.86 19.33 -2.19
C GLY A 277 -12.96 18.27 -2.09
N ASP A 278 -13.45 17.79 -3.24
CA ASP A 278 -14.48 16.74 -3.35
C ASP A 278 -13.94 15.65 -4.28
N PRO A 279 -13.70 14.42 -3.79
CA PRO A 279 -14.33 13.83 -2.60
C PRO A 279 -13.54 13.87 -1.29
N HIS A 280 -12.23 14.19 -1.28
CA HIS A 280 -11.42 14.04 -0.07
C HIS A 280 -11.87 14.94 1.10
N GLY A 281 -11.95 16.25 0.88
CA GLY A 281 -12.32 17.22 1.93
C GLY A 281 -13.75 17.02 2.45
N TYR A 282 -14.69 16.67 1.56
CA TYR A 282 -16.04 16.30 1.96
C TYR A 282 -16.11 14.97 2.73
N ALA A 283 -15.28 13.98 2.39
CA ALA A 283 -15.19 12.76 3.19
C ALA A 283 -14.74 13.06 4.63
N HIS A 284 -13.77 13.96 4.84
CA HIS A 284 -13.36 14.42 6.18
C HIS A 284 -14.50 15.13 6.93
N THR A 285 -15.16 16.09 6.27
CA THR A 285 -16.18 16.94 6.89
C THR A 285 -17.58 16.30 6.97
N SER A 286 -17.73 15.09 6.41
CA SER A 286 -18.88 14.20 6.63
C SER A 286 -18.98 13.66 8.07
N PHE A 287 -17.96 13.90 8.89
CA PHE A 287 -17.94 13.60 10.32
C PHE A 287 -17.84 14.87 11.18
N MET A 288 -18.18 14.74 12.46
CA MET A 288 -17.70 15.62 13.52
C MET A 288 -16.59 14.90 14.31
N GLY A 289 -15.68 15.68 14.89
CA GLY A 289 -14.56 15.18 15.69
C GLY A 289 -13.22 15.58 15.08
N PRO A 290 -12.09 15.11 15.63
CA PRO A 290 -10.76 15.42 15.12
C PRO A 290 -10.58 15.18 13.63
N ILE A 291 -11.22 14.13 13.07
CA ILE A 291 -11.09 13.78 11.63
C ILE A 291 -11.57 14.90 10.69
N SER A 292 -12.44 15.80 11.14
CA SER A 292 -12.99 16.86 10.29
C SER A 292 -12.12 18.12 10.23
N SER A 293 -10.92 18.10 10.82
CA SER A 293 -10.01 19.25 10.87
C SER A 293 -8.59 18.82 10.54
N VAL A 294 -7.98 19.45 9.52
CA VAL A 294 -6.62 19.12 9.03
C VAL A 294 -5.63 18.92 10.19
N PRO A 295 -5.46 19.85 11.16
CA PRO A 295 -4.43 19.72 12.19
C PRO A 295 -4.61 18.56 13.17
N THR A 296 -5.79 17.94 13.20
CA THR A 296 -6.13 16.89 14.16
C THR A 296 -6.58 15.61 13.50
N ALA A 297 -6.69 15.57 12.17
CA ALA A 297 -7.40 14.50 11.47
C ALA A 297 -6.73 13.15 11.67
N ALA A 298 -5.40 13.11 11.67
CA ALA A 298 -4.60 11.92 11.90
C ALA A 298 -4.75 11.32 13.33
N ARG A 299 -5.46 11.97 14.26
CA ARG A 299 -5.79 11.36 15.56
C ARG A 299 -6.77 10.19 15.43
N ASP A 300 -7.58 10.19 14.37
CA ASP A 300 -8.55 9.13 14.10
C ASP A 300 -7.92 8.08 13.16
N PRO A 301 -7.93 6.78 13.52
CA PRO A 301 -7.36 5.73 12.67
C PRO A 301 -8.02 5.63 11.28
N LEU A 302 -9.27 6.11 11.11
CA LEU A 302 -9.93 6.16 9.79
C LEU A 302 -9.21 7.07 8.79
N PHE A 303 -8.47 8.08 9.26
CA PHE A 303 -7.68 8.98 8.42
C PHE A 303 -6.87 8.23 7.36
N PHE A 304 -6.15 7.18 7.78
CA PHE A 304 -5.26 6.44 6.89
C PHE A 304 -6.02 5.59 5.88
N LEU A 305 -7.19 5.05 6.24
CA LEU A 305 -8.05 4.32 5.30
C LEU A 305 -8.71 5.27 4.29
N LEU A 306 -9.06 6.49 4.72
CA LEU A 306 -9.58 7.55 3.86
C LEU A 306 -8.52 7.93 2.82
N HIS A 307 -7.30 8.26 3.26
CA HIS A 307 -6.20 8.60 2.36
C HIS A 307 -5.72 7.43 1.50
N CYS A 308 -5.86 6.19 1.98
CA CYS A 308 -5.63 5.02 1.16
C CYS A 308 -6.63 4.92 -0.01
N ASN A 309 -7.87 5.40 0.15
CA ASN A 309 -8.82 5.51 -0.96
C ASN A 309 -8.51 6.70 -1.88
N VAL A 310 -8.01 7.81 -1.34
CA VAL A 310 -7.51 8.94 -2.16
C VAL A 310 -6.38 8.47 -3.09
N ASP A 311 -5.41 7.75 -2.54
CA ASP A 311 -4.31 7.20 -3.32
C ASP A 311 -4.79 6.15 -4.34
N ARG A 312 -5.76 5.31 -3.97
CA ARG A 312 -6.41 4.37 -4.90
C ARG A 312 -7.08 5.09 -6.07
N LEU A 313 -7.80 6.17 -5.81
CA LEU A 313 -8.48 6.96 -6.85
C LEU A 313 -7.45 7.60 -7.79
N TRP A 314 -6.32 8.09 -7.25
CA TRP A 314 -5.21 8.57 -8.07
C TRP A 314 -4.61 7.46 -8.91
N ALA A 315 -4.32 6.28 -8.33
CA ALA A 315 -3.84 5.12 -9.08
C ALA A 315 -4.78 4.70 -10.22
N LYS A 316 -6.10 4.70 -9.98
CA LYS A 316 -7.12 4.45 -11.02
C LYS A 316 -7.10 5.49 -12.12
N TRP A 317 -6.97 6.76 -11.75
CA TRP A 317 -6.87 7.85 -12.72
C TRP A 317 -5.58 7.78 -13.55
N GLN A 318 -4.45 7.42 -12.93
CA GLN A 318 -3.18 7.21 -13.63
C GLN A 318 -3.28 6.08 -14.65
N ARG A 319 -3.92 4.95 -14.28
CA ARG A 319 -4.18 3.85 -15.20
C ARG A 319 -5.11 4.23 -16.33
N LYS A 320 -6.20 4.94 -16.03
CA LYS A 320 -7.19 5.38 -17.03
C LYS A 320 -6.57 6.30 -18.09
N ASN A 321 -5.65 7.18 -17.68
CA ASN A 321 -5.13 8.25 -18.53
C ASN A 321 -3.67 8.06 -18.96
N ASP A 322 -3.01 6.95 -18.57
CA ASP A 322 -1.58 6.73 -18.79
C ASP A 322 -0.71 7.87 -18.23
N ARG A 323 -0.78 8.09 -16.92
CA ARG A 323 -0.17 9.24 -16.20
C ARG A 323 0.88 8.81 -15.19
N TYR A 324 1.86 8.04 -15.65
CA TYR A 324 2.97 7.55 -14.84
C TYR A 324 4.27 8.32 -15.10
N ASP A 325 4.45 8.88 -16.31
CA ASP A 325 5.69 9.53 -16.71
C ASP A 325 5.74 10.97 -16.22
N HIS A 326 6.64 11.26 -15.28
CA HIS A 326 6.85 12.61 -14.78
C HIS A 326 7.39 13.61 -15.83
N ASN A 327 7.77 13.14 -17.02
CA ASN A 327 8.12 13.98 -18.16
C ASN A 327 6.89 14.38 -19.00
N SER A 328 5.73 13.75 -18.79
CA SER A 328 4.48 14.16 -19.42
C SER A 328 3.89 15.36 -18.66
N PRO A 329 3.63 16.49 -19.34
CA PRO A 329 3.08 17.69 -18.69
C PRO A 329 1.65 17.50 -18.16
N GLU A 330 0.95 16.44 -18.59
CA GLU A 330 -0.38 16.08 -18.09
C GLU A 330 -0.32 15.19 -16.84
N ALA A 331 0.83 14.55 -16.56
CA ALA A 331 0.98 13.64 -15.42
C ALA A 331 1.20 14.36 -14.09
N TYR A 332 1.67 15.61 -14.14
CA TYR A 332 1.86 16.45 -12.96
C TYR A 332 1.88 17.94 -13.31
N SER A 333 1.62 18.80 -12.32
CA SER A 333 1.65 20.25 -12.51
C SER A 333 2.97 20.75 -13.06
N THR A 334 2.92 21.56 -14.12
CA THR A 334 4.08 22.23 -14.72
C THR A 334 4.24 23.68 -14.25
N SER A 335 3.23 24.22 -13.60
CA SER A 335 3.26 25.56 -13.02
C SER A 335 4.18 25.59 -11.80
N PRO A 336 4.86 26.71 -11.51
CA PRO A 336 5.65 26.86 -10.28
C PRO A 336 4.79 26.63 -9.03
N GLN A 337 5.21 25.70 -8.18
CA GLN A 337 4.51 25.36 -6.93
C GLN A 337 5.30 25.81 -5.70
N PRO A 338 4.66 25.94 -4.53
CA PRO A 338 5.37 26.12 -3.26
C PRO A 338 6.36 24.97 -3.00
N ILE A 339 7.31 25.21 -2.09
CA ILE A 339 8.25 24.18 -1.63
C ILE A 339 7.48 22.92 -1.20
N ASN A 340 8.01 21.75 -1.56
CA ASN A 340 7.42 20.42 -1.30
C ASN A 340 6.40 19.94 -2.34
N HIS A 341 6.11 20.74 -3.36
CA HIS A 341 5.08 20.43 -4.35
C HIS A 341 5.63 20.35 -5.78
N ASN A 342 6.87 20.75 -6.06
CA ASN A 342 7.47 20.63 -7.39
C ASN A 342 8.08 19.23 -7.59
N LEU A 343 8.14 18.74 -8.84
CA LEU A 343 8.65 17.39 -9.16
C LEU A 343 10.01 17.04 -8.53
N THR A 344 10.92 18.01 -8.47
CA THR A 344 12.28 17.85 -7.94
C THR A 344 12.39 18.09 -6.44
N ASP A 345 11.30 18.50 -5.77
CA ASP A 345 11.33 18.72 -4.34
C ASP A 345 11.41 17.40 -3.60
N SER A 346 12.28 17.33 -2.60
CA SER A 346 12.24 16.27 -1.60
C SER A 346 11.09 16.50 -0.64
N LEU A 347 10.35 15.43 -0.37
CA LEU A 347 9.18 15.45 0.49
C LEU A 347 9.59 15.53 1.98
N TRP A 348 9.15 16.58 2.66
CA TRP A 348 9.13 16.66 4.12
C TRP A 348 8.05 15.69 4.66
N PRO A 349 8.24 15.04 5.82
CA PRO A 349 9.36 15.18 6.75
C PRO A 349 10.57 14.27 6.43
N TRP A 350 10.46 13.38 5.45
CA TRP A 350 11.46 12.33 5.21
C TRP A 350 12.86 12.82 4.86
N ASN A 351 12.98 14.04 4.34
CA ASN A 351 14.26 14.70 4.08
C ASN A 351 14.94 15.29 5.33
N GLY A 352 14.28 15.30 6.49
CA GLY A 352 14.81 15.83 7.75
C GLY A 352 15.01 17.35 7.77
N VAL A 353 14.53 18.09 6.76
CA VAL A 353 14.77 19.54 6.63
C VAL A 353 13.75 20.31 7.48
N THR A 354 14.22 21.19 8.37
CA THR A 354 13.39 22.03 9.24
C THR A 354 13.66 23.52 9.03
N GLY A 355 12.68 24.38 9.30
CA GLY A 355 12.81 25.84 9.17
C GLY A 355 12.77 26.35 7.72
N SER A 356 13.00 27.66 7.53
CA SER A 356 13.07 28.30 6.20
C SER A 356 11.90 27.98 5.26
N GLY A 357 10.66 28.11 5.76
CA GLY A 357 9.45 27.75 5.00
C GLY A 357 8.96 26.32 5.23
N ARG A 358 9.64 25.54 6.10
CA ARG A 358 9.20 24.24 6.60
C ARG A 358 8.90 24.27 8.11
N PRO A 359 8.18 23.26 8.64
CA PRO A 359 7.92 23.13 10.07
C PRO A 359 9.20 23.11 10.93
N PRO A 360 9.11 23.45 12.23
CA PRO A 360 10.25 23.44 13.14
C PRO A 360 10.76 22.04 13.48
N THR A 361 9.99 20.99 13.17
CA THR A 361 10.34 19.59 13.39
C THR A 361 10.18 18.80 12.09
N ALA A 362 10.81 17.63 12.02
CA ALA A 362 10.63 16.65 10.94
C ALA A 362 10.45 15.26 11.60
N PRO A 363 9.22 14.95 12.07
CA PRO A 363 8.97 13.72 12.83
C PRO A 363 9.16 12.47 11.96
N GLY A 364 9.44 11.33 12.60
CA GLY A 364 9.56 10.01 11.95
C GLY A 364 10.88 9.73 11.23
N GLY A 365 11.62 10.77 10.80
CA GLY A 365 12.89 10.62 10.10
C GLY A 365 12.72 10.16 8.65
N ALA A 366 13.71 9.45 8.12
CA ALA A 366 13.67 8.91 6.76
C ALA A 366 12.54 7.88 6.57
N LEU A 367 12.06 7.75 5.33
CA LEU A 367 11.03 6.78 4.96
C LEU A 367 11.47 5.36 5.36
N ALA A 368 10.57 4.61 6.00
CA ALA A 368 10.81 3.22 6.38
C ALA A 368 11.28 2.38 5.18
N SER A 369 12.22 1.46 5.40
CA SER A 369 12.73 0.57 4.35
C SER A 369 11.73 -0.54 4.00
N SER A 370 11.93 -1.19 2.85
CA SER A 370 11.22 -2.41 2.48
C SER A 370 12.20 -3.50 2.08
N LEU A 371 11.92 -4.74 2.48
CA LEU A 371 12.68 -5.90 2.03
C LEU A 371 12.26 -6.39 0.64
N ALA A 372 11.13 -5.90 0.11
CA ALA A 372 10.61 -6.28 -1.20
C ALA A 372 11.04 -5.31 -2.31
N VAL A 373 11.25 -4.03 -1.98
CA VAL A 373 11.54 -2.97 -2.95
C VAL A 373 12.51 -1.94 -2.39
N SER A 374 13.29 -1.30 -3.26
CA SER A 374 14.19 -0.20 -2.90
C SER A 374 13.54 1.18 -3.05
N ALA A 375 12.60 1.34 -3.98
CA ALA A 375 11.93 2.62 -4.22
C ALA A 375 10.94 2.99 -3.11
N PRO A 376 10.67 4.29 -2.91
CA PRO A 376 11.33 5.44 -3.55
C PRO A 376 12.69 5.81 -2.91
N GLY A 377 13.22 4.98 -2.03
CA GLY A 377 14.37 5.31 -1.19
C GLY A 377 13.99 6.09 0.07
N PRO A 378 14.98 6.44 0.91
CA PRO A 378 14.74 7.03 2.24
C PRO A 378 14.24 8.48 2.23
N MET A 379 14.44 9.20 1.12
CA MET A 379 14.12 10.62 0.97
C MET A 379 13.43 10.86 -0.39
N PRO A 380 12.15 10.46 -0.53
CA PRO A 380 11.46 10.52 -1.81
C PRO A 380 11.35 11.95 -2.35
N LEU A 381 11.54 12.08 -3.67
CA LEU A 381 11.11 13.26 -4.41
C LEU A 381 9.67 13.11 -4.87
N VAL A 382 8.98 14.23 -5.14
CA VAL A 382 7.64 14.24 -5.73
C VAL A 382 7.57 13.38 -6.99
N MET A 383 8.54 13.53 -7.90
CA MET A 383 8.59 12.75 -9.16
C MET A 383 8.66 11.24 -8.95
N ASN A 384 9.26 10.77 -7.84
CA ASN A 384 9.36 9.34 -7.57
C ASN A 384 8.01 8.70 -7.25
N THR A 385 7.01 9.51 -6.89
CA THR A 385 5.70 9.02 -6.44
C THR A 385 4.77 8.64 -7.60
N LEU A 386 5.08 9.03 -8.83
CA LEU A 386 4.17 8.88 -9.97
C LEU A 386 4.09 7.41 -10.43
N ASP A 387 5.22 6.73 -10.64
CA ASP A 387 5.25 5.35 -11.14
C ASP A 387 5.24 4.30 -10.00
N TYR A 388 4.23 4.37 -9.12
CA TYR A 388 4.19 3.51 -7.92
C TYR A 388 4.17 2.00 -8.22
N GLN A 389 3.69 1.59 -9.41
CA GLN A 389 3.70 0.20 -9.86
C GLN A 389 5.00 -0.19 -10.55
N GLY A 390 5.85 0.76 -10.95
CA GLY A 390 7.04 0.53 -11.75
C GLY A 390 6.70 0.08 -13.18
N SER A 391 5.65 0.65 -13.76
CA SER A 391 5.17 0.38 -15.12
C SER A 391 6.12 0.89 -16.19
N LEU A 392 6.79 2.03 -15.94
CA LEU A 392 7.85 2.56 -16.80
C LEU A 392 9.20 1.94 -16.43
N SER A 393 9.44 1.76 -15.14
CA SER A 393 10.68 1.18 -14.61
C SER A 393 10.39 0.33 -13.38
N ASN A 394 10.73 -0.96 -13.42
CA ASN A 394 10.51 -1.85 -12.27
C ASN A 394 11.25 -1.39 -11.00
N LEU A 395 12.27 -0.55 -11.15
CA LEU A 395 13.03 -0.02 -10.02
C LEU A 395 12.22 0.99 -9.20
N ASP A 396 11.18 1.59 -9.79
CA ASP A 396 10.36 2.63 -9.17
C ASP A 396 9.16 2.07 -8.39
N ARG A 397 8.91 0.75 -8.44
CA ARG A 397 7.76 0.14 -7.78
C ARG A 397 7.83 0.25 -6.24
N PHE A 398 6.71 0.58 -5.61
CA PHE A 398 6.62 0.82 -4.17
C PHE A 398 6.26 -0.43 -3.35
N GLY A 399 5.90 -1.53 -4.00
CA GLY A 399 5.64 -2.81 -3.33
C GLY A 399 4.27 -2.90 -2.66
N TYR A 400 3.30 -2.13 -3.15
CA TYR A 400 1.88 -2.26 -2.85
C TYR A 400 1.06 -2.12 -4.13
N ASP A 401 -0.17 -2.62 -4.11
CA ASP A 401 -1.16 -2.48 -5.17
C ASP A 401 -2.58 -2.50 -4.58
N TYR A 402 -3.59 -2.17 -5.40
CA TYR A 402 -5.01 -2.19 -5.02
C TYR A 402 -5.76 -3.36 -5.66
N ASP A 403 -6.73 -3.92 -4.95
CA ASP A 403 -7.54 -5.06 -5.40
C ASP A 403 -8.31 -4.83 -6.71
N ASP A 404 -8.54 -3.57 -7.08
CA ASP A 404 -9.22 -3.17 -8.30
C ASP A 404 -8.42 -2.22 -9.20
N VAL A 405 -7.09 -2.22 -9.05
CA VAL A 405 -6.16 -1.55 -9.97
C VAL A 405 -5.14 -2.56 -10.45
N GLU A 406 -5.38 -3.12 -11.63
CA GLU A 406 -4.45 -4.04 -12.28
C GLU A 406 -3.11 -3.33 -12.60
N PHE A 407 -2.03 -4.10 -12.75
CA PHE A 407 -0.75 -3.61 -13.26
C PHE A 407 -0.87 -3.19 -14.74
N ALA A 408 -0.25 -2.07 -15.13
CA ALA A 408 -0.37 -1.50 -16.49
C ALA A 408 0.23 -2.39 -17.59
#